data_AF-A0A2N2XAS1-F1
#
_entry.id   AF-A0A2N2XAS1-F1
#
_cell.length_a   1.000
_cell.length_b   1.000
_cell.length_c   1.000
_cell.angle_alpha   90.00
_cell.angle_beta   90.00
_cell.angle_gamma   90.00
#
_symmetry.space_group_name_H-M   'P 1'
#
loop_
_entity.id
_entity.type
_entity.pdbx_description
1 polymer ?
#
loop_
_entity_poly.entity_id
_entity_poly.type
_entity_poly.pdbx_seq_one_letter_code
_entity_poly.pdbx_strand_id
1 'polypeptide(L)'
;MRNALDKEYLEHCVFGQLADYADFYRSLSDSTMSWISQGTNSAINIDTYVFSSMQGTLESINDILFKGRINDAYALLRKYYDATIINLYSNLYLSDNFSIDNFIVEKINNWVKGKETIPSFGKMSEYIIKSPKVSEITQLVYSNGAFKGSSFEELRQRCNDHTHYLYYHNLLSNDNEVYLQNRLATLDSFSKDLKDIFILHLSYLFYQNDHYMMSSDYVDSLDCGLTPEEDSQYWVASFIQDIFNKVIKVNRPDIAETIKGKTAMKLE
;
A
#
# COMPACT_ATOMS: atom_id res chain seq x y z
N MET A 1 33.00 7.92 13.81
CA MET A 1 32.09 7.32 14.81
C MET A 1 31.83 5.89 14.36
N ARG A 2 32.12 4.89 15.20
CA ARG A 2 31.73 3.49 14.90
C ARG A 2 30.22 3.40 15.14
N ASN A 3 29.44 3.11 14.11
CA ASN A 3 28.05 2.69 14.28
C ASN A 3 28.03 1.51 15.27
N ALA A 4 27.25 1.60 16.35
CA ALA A 4 27.04 0.49 17.28
C ALA A 4 26.07 -0.57 16.72
N LEU A 5 25.59 -0.36 15.48
CA LEU A 5 24.76 -1.32 14.75
C LEU A 5 25.63 -2.51 14.32
N ASP A 6 25.19 -3.70 14.71
CA ASP A 6 25.85 -4.95 14.33
C ASP A 6 25.57 -5.30 12.86
N LYS A 7 26.34 -6.26 12.36
CA LYS A 7 26.20 -6.78 10.99
C LYS A 7 24.81 -7.38 10.75
N GLU A 8 24.27 -8.05 11.77
CA GLU A 8 22.96 -8.72 11.70
C GLU A 8 21.82 -7.72 11.49
N TYR A 9 21.87 -6.56 12.15
CA TYR A 9 20.94 -5.46 11.92
C TYR A 9 21.00 -4.96 10.47
N LEU A 10 22.20 -4.68 9.96
CA LEU A 10 22.37 -4.09 8.62
C LEU A 10 22.05 -5.08 7.48
N GLU A 11 22.13 -6.38 7.75
CA GLU A 11 21.77 -7.45 6.80
C GLU A 11 20.35 -7.98 7.01
N HIS A 12 19.55 -7.35 7.87
CA HIS A 12 18.19 -7.77 8.17
C HIS A 12 17.28 -7.72 6.91
N CYS A 13 16.36 -8.67 6.76
CA CYS A 13 15.54 -8.83 5.55
C CYS A 13 14.64 -7.64 5.24
N VAL A 14 14.31 -6.83 6.25
CA VAL A 14 13.48 -5.62 6.13
C VAL A 14 14.03 -4.61 5.11
N PHE A 15 15.36 -4.51 4.96
CA PHE A 15 15.99 -3.61 4.01
C PHE A 15 15.68 -4.03 2.56
N GLY A 16 15.73 -5.34 2.29
CA GLY A 16 15.32 -5.89 0.99
C GLY A 16 13.82 -5.72 0.74
N GLN A 17 12.98 -5.97 1.74
CA GLN A 17 11.52 -5.77 1.62
C GLN A 17 11.16 -4.31 1.28
N LEU A 18 11.79 -3.33 1.94
CA LEU A 18 11.56 -1.92 1.67
C LEU A 18 11.94 -1.54 0.25
N ALA A 19 13.09 -2.03 -0.23
CA ALA A 19 13.54 -1.80 -1.61
C ALA A 19 12.57 -2.42 -2.62
N ASP A 20 12.21 -3.70 -2.45
CA ASP A 20 11.29 -4.42 -3.33
C ASP A 20 9.91 -3.73 -3.39
N TYR A 21 9.38 -3.28 -2.25
CA TYR A 21 8.08 -2.63 -2.19
C TYR A 21 8.11 -1.20 -2.75
N ALA A 22 9.22 -0.47 -2.58
CA ALA A 22 9.41 0.84 -3.18
C ALA A 22 9.49 0.72 -4.72
N ASP A 23 10.30 -0.20 -5.23
CA ASP A 23 10.41 -0.46 -6.67
C ASP A 23 9.08 -0.92 -7.27
N PHE A 24 8.30 -1.72 -6.55
CA PHE A 24 6.94 -2.08 -6.95
C PHE A 24 6.03 -0.84 -7.09
N TYR A 25 6.00 0.05 -6.09
CA TYR A 25 5.17 1.25 -6.16
C TYR A 25 5.64 2.23 -7.24
N ARG A 26 6.94 2.28 -7.55
CA ARG A 26 7.45 3.03 -8.70
C ARG A 26 6.85 2.49 -9.99
N SER A 27 7.00 1.18 -10.24
CA SER A 27 6.46 0.53 -11.44
C SER A 27 4.94 0.66 -11.55
N LEU A 28 4.23 0.53 -10.42
CA LEU A 28 2.78 0.72 -10.37
C LEU A 28 2.37 2.17 -10.64
N SER A 29 3.12 3.15 -10.13
CA SER A 29 2.92 4.56 -10.42
C SER A 29 3.01 4.80 -11.94
N ASP A 30 4.06 4.30 -12.58
CA ASP A 30 4.30 4.47 -14.00
C ASP A 30 3.21 3.79 -14.84
N SER A 31 2.84 2.54 -14.51
CA SER A 31 1.82 1.78 -15.26
C SER A 31 0.40 2.33 -15.09
N THR A 32 0.09 2.95 -13.96
CA THR A 32 -1.26 3.48 -13.68
C THR A 32 -1.50 4.89 -14.23
N MET A 33 -0.42 5.60 -14.59
CA MET A 33 -0.47 6.99 -15.05
C MET A 33 -1.38 7.21 -16.27
N SER A 34 -1.40 6.25 -17.20
CA SER A 34 -2.16 6.31 -18.46
C SER A 34 -3.68 6.10 -18.27
N TRP A 35 -4.11 5.60 -17.12
CA TRP A 35 -5.52 5.41 -16.82
C TRP A 35 -6.16 6.71 -16.34
N ILE A 36 -7.42 6.94 -16.71
CA ILE A 36 -8.14 8.16 -16.32
C ILE A 36 -8.83 7.94 -14.97
N SER A 37 -8.49 8.75 -13.96
CA SER A 37 -9.29 8.81 -12.72
C SER A 37 -10.64 9.48 -12.96
N GLN A 38 -11.66 8.66 -13.20
CA GLN A 38 -13.03 9.13 -13.32
C GLN A 38 -13.48 9.83 -12.02
N GLY A 39 -14.29 10.88 -12.14
CA GLY A 39 -14.80 11.61 -10.98
C GLY A 39 -13.92 12.76 -10.48
N THR A 40 -12.80 13.07 -11.15
CA THR A 40 -11.95 14.23 -10.81
C THR A 40 -11.60 15.07 -12.04
N ASN A 41 -11.19 16.32 -11.83
CA ASN A 41 -10.68 17.18 -12.92
C ASN A 41 -9.18 16.96 -13.20
N SER A 42 -8.57 15.90 -12.65
CA SER A 42 -7.15 15.64 -12.87
C SER A 42 -6.93 15.16 -14.29
N ALA A 43 -5.92 15.71 -14.98
CA ALA A 43 -5.56 15.28 -16.33
C ALA A 43 -4.83 13.91 -16.34
N ILE A 44 -4.32 13.48 -15.19
CA ILE A 44 -3.57 12.24 -14.99
C ILE A 44 -4.23 11.48 -13.83
N ASN A 45 -4.10 10.15 -13.81
CA ASN A 45 -4.55 9.33 -12.69
C ASN A 45 -4.06 9.88 -11.35
N ILE A 46 -4.95 10.14 -10.38
CA ILE A 46 -4.53 10.62 -9.06
C ILE A 46 -3.75 9.55 -8.28
N ASP A 47 -3.96 8.27 -8.59
CA ASP A 47 -3.30 7.16 -7.89
C ASP A 47 -1.80 7.09 -8.18
N THR A 48 -1.34 7.53 -9.37
CA THR A 48 0.10 7.61 -9.69
C THR A 48 0.85 8.45 -8.64
N TYR A 49 0.26 9.57 -8.21
CA TYR A 49 0.85 10.43 -7.19
C TYR A 49 0.81 9.81 -5.80
N VAL A 50 -0.20 8.99 -5.53
CA VAL A 50 -0.28 8.26 -4.26
C VAL A 50 0.78 7.16 -4.21
N PHE A 51 0.95 6.38 -5.29
CA PHE A 51 1.95 5.31 -5.36
C PHE A 51 3.38 5.85 -5.34
N SER A 52 3.70 6.88 -6.12
CA SER A 52 5.01 7.55 -6.02
C SER A 52 5.26 8.17 -4.64
N SER A 53 4.23 8.71 -3.96
CA SER A 53 4.37 9.16 -2.58
C SER A 53 4.57 8.01 -1.59
N MET A 54 3.99 6.83 -1.82
CA MET A 54 4.22 5.63 -1.01
C MET A 54 5.65 5.11 -1.21
N GLN A 55 6.13 5.03 -2.46
CA GLN A 55 7.53 4.73 -2.79
C GLN A 55 8.48 5.61 -1.98
N GLY A 56 8.35 6.94 -2.09
CA GLY A 56 9.24 7.86 -1.37
C GLY A 56 9.16 7.73 0.15
N THR A 57 8.01 7.31 0.69
CA THR A 57 7.86 7.02 2.13
C THR A 57 8.62 5.74 2.53
N LEU A 58 8.59 4.70 1.70
CA LEU A 58 9.35 3.45 1.94
C LEU A 58 10.86 3.68 1.83
N GLU A 59 11.31 4.46 0.85
CA GLU A 59 12.71 4.88 0.71
C GLU A 59 13.16 5.69 1.95
N SER A 60 12.31 6.59 2.43
CA SER A 60 12.58 7.36 3.66
C SER A 60 12.67 6.46 4.90
N ILE A 61 11.81 5.44 5.02
CA ILE A 61 11.89 4.44 6.09
C ILE A 61 13.24 3.72 6.02
N ASN A 62 13.65 3.30 4.82
CA ASN A 62 14.91 2.60 4.59
C ASN A 62 16.11 3.43 5.07
N ASP A 63 16.19 4.70 4.66
CA ASP A 63 17.26 5.62 5.06
C ASP A 63 17.34 5.83 6.59
N ILE A 64 16.18 5.88 7.24
CA ILE A 64 16.07 6.07 8.69
C ILE A 64 16.47 4.81 9.45
N LEU A 65 16.01 3.64 9.01
CA LEU A 65 16.41 2.35 9.58
C LEU A 65 17.90 2.11 9.42
N PHE A 66 18.50 2.49 8.28
CA PHE A 66 19.94 2.36 8.06
C PHE A 66 20.76 3.19 9.05
N LYS A 67 20.18 4.29 9.56
CA LYS A 67 20.75 5.13 10.62
C LYS A 67 20.44 4.60 12.03
N GLY A 68 19.74 3.48 12.19
CA GLY A 68 19.42 2.86 13.48
C GLY A 68 18.26 3.51 14.24
N ARG A 69 17.44 4.32 13.56
CA ARG A 69 16.36 5.14 14.16
C ARG A 69 14.99 4.48 14.02
N ILE A 70 14.77 3.40 14.76
CA ILE A 70 13.61 2.51 14.55
C ILE A 70 12.27 3.22 14.86
N ASN A 71 12.24 4.13 15.82
CA ASN A 71 11.00 4.85 16.14
C ASN A 71 10.58 5.83 15.05
N ASP A 72 11.54 6.58 14.50
CA ASP A 72 11.27 7.50 13.40
C ASP A 72 10.76 6.71 12.19
N ALA A 73 11.29 5.49 11.96
CA ALA A 73 10.79 4.59 10.95
C ALA A 73 9.34 4.14 11.22
N TYR A 74 8.97 3.85 12.48
CA TYR A 74 7.57 3.52 12.84
C TYR A 74 6.62 4.70 12.67
N ALA A 75 7.07 5.94 12.90
CA ALA A 75 6.28 7.12 12.62
C ALA A 75 5.97 7.25 11.11
N LEU A 76 6.96 6.94 10.26
CA LEU A 76 6.74 6.86 8.82
C LEU A 76 5.90 5.65 8.39
N LEU A 77 6.03 4.51 9.08
CA LEU A 77 5.18 3.34 8.83
C LEU A 77 3.69 3.65 9.11
N ARG A 78 3.41 4.44 10.16
CA ARG A 78 2.06 4.98 10.43
C ARG A 78 1.55 5.83 9.27
N LYS A 79 2.40 6.73 8.74
CA LYS A 79 2.06 7.59 7.60
C LYS A 79 1.80 6.76 6.33
N TYR A 80 2.63 5.73 6.08
CA TYR A 80 2.42 4.80 4.99
C TYR A 80 1.09 4.05 5.13
N TYR A 81 0.76 3.59 6.33
CA TYR A 81 -0.54 2.96 6.59
C TYR A 81 -1.71 3.92 6.36
N ASP A 82 -1.60 5.17 6.81
CA ASP A 82 -2.61 6.20 6.54
C ASP A 82 -2.76 6.46 5.03
N ALA A 83 -1.67 6.48 4.25
CA ALA A 83 -1.70 6.60 2.80
C ALA A 83 -2.41 5.42 2.12
N THR A 84 -2.20 4.18 2.61
CA THR A 84 -2.92 2.99 2.13
C THR A 84 -4.42 3.17 2.29
N ILE A 85 -4.88 3.59 3.48
CA ILE A 85 -6.31 3.80 3.72
C ILE A 85 -6.87 4.96 2.89
N ILE A 86 -6.10 6.03 2.69
CA ILE A 86 -6.49 7.15 1.81
C ILE A 86 -6.68 6.68 0.36
N ASN A 87 -5.75 5.87 -0.16
CA ASN A 87 -5.83 5.36 -1.53
C ASN A 87 -7.09 4.50 -1.73
N LEU A 88 -7.30 3.52 -0.85
CA LEU A 88 -8.45 2.61 -0.91
C LEU A 88 -9.77 3.37 -0.75
N TYR A 89 -9.82 4.31 0.20
CA TYR A 89 -11.00 5.14 0.41
C TYR A 89 -11.31 5.99 -0.82
N SER A 90 -10.30 6.65 -1.41
CA SER A 90 -10.50 7.53 -2.56
C SER A 90 -11.01 6.75 -3.76
N ASN A 91 -10.41 5.60 -4.06
CA ASN A 91 -10.84 4.71 -5.13
C ASN A 91 -12.28 4.24 -4.94
N LEU A 92 -12.62 3.72 -3.76
CA LEU A 92 -13.98 3.24 -3.46
C LEU A 92 -15.01 4.36 -3.48
N TYR A 93 -14.67 5.52 -2.91
CA TYR A 93 -15.58 6.66 -2.89
C TYR A 93 -15.84 7.22 -4.30
N LEU A 94 -14.81 7.28 -5.16
CA LEU A 94 -15.00 7.62 -6.58
C LEU A 94 -15.90 6.60 -7.27
N SER A 95 -15.63 5.30 -7.11
CA SER A 95 -16.45 4.22 -7.69
C SER A 95 -17.92 4.23 -7.22
N ASP A 96 -18.18 4.67 -5.99
CA ASP A 96 -19.54 4.71 -5.43
C ASP A 96 -20.32 5.96 -5.86
N ASN A 97 -19.64 7.08 -6.14
CA ASN A 97 -20.28 8.37 -6.32
C ASN A 97 -20.17 8.92 -7.75
N PHE A 98 -19.29 8.38 -8.59
CA PHE A 98 -19.22 8.75 -10.00
C PHE A 98 -20.42 8.17 -10.75
N SER A 99 -21.13 9.04 -11.47
CA SER A 99 -22.25 8.65 -12.34
C SER A 99 -22.44 9.67 -13.46
N ILE A 100 -23.33 9.38 -14.40
CA ILE A 100 -23.72 10.33 -15.46
C ILE A 100 -24.33 11.62 -14.86
N ASP A 101 -24.95 11.53 -13.68
CA ASP A 101 -25.51 12.69 -12.98
C ASP A 101 -24.48 13.38 -12.07
N ASN A 102 -23.33 12.73 -11.83
CA ASN A 102 -22.27 13.23 -10.94
C ASN A 102 -20.87 12.92 -11.52
N PHE A 103 -20.53 13.61 -12.61
CA PHE A 103 -19.23 13.42 -13.28
C PHE A 103 -18.03 13.89 -12.46
N ILE A 104 -18.23 14.79 -11.50
CA ILE A 104 -17.17 15.32 -10.63
C ILE A 104 -17.55 15.04 -9.18
N VAL A 105 -16.84 14.11 -8.55
CA VAL A 105 -17.03 13.76 -7.15
C VAL A 105 -16.35 14.82 -6.29
N GLU A 106 -17.11 15.84 -5.89
CA GLU A 106 -16.60 17.08 -5.26
C GLU A 106 -15.65 16.80 -4.09
N LYS A 107 -15.98 15.86 -3.21
CA LYS A 107 -15.16 15.55 -2.04
C LYS A 107 -13.71 15.19 -2.37
N ILE A 108 -13.51 14.29 -3.33
CA ILE A 108 -12.17 13.85 -3.75
C ILE A 108 -11.52 14.92 -4.61
N ASN A 109 -12.28 15.54 -5.51
CA ASN A 109 -11.78 16.62 -6.36
C ASN A 109 -11.33 17.86 -5.56
N ASN A 110 -12.03 18.22 -4.48
CA ASN A 110 -11.67 19.32 -3.59
C ASN A 110 -10.45 18.98 -2.74
N TRP A 111 -10.30 17.73 -2.32
CA TRP A 111 -9.07 17.26 -1.67
C TRP A 111 -7.86 17.36 -2.61
N VAL A 112 -7.98 16.86 -3.84
CA VAL A 112 -6.93 16.96 -4.88
C VAL A 112 -6.56 18.42 -5.16
N LYS A 113 -7.53 19.34 -5.10
CA LYS A 113 -7.32 20.79 -5.29
C LYS A 113 -6.86 21.52 -4.01
N GLY A 114 -6.68 20.83 -2.89
CA GLY A 114 -6.29 21.43 -1.62
C GLY A 114 -7.34 22.35 -0.99
N LYS A 115 -8.61 22.23 -1.41
CA LYS A 115 -9.75 23.02 -0.89
C LYS A 115 -10.40 22.36 0.32
N GLU A 116 -10.31 21.04 0.43
CA GLU A 116 -10.83 20.26 1.54
C GLU A 116 -9.80 19.25 2.03
N THR A 117 -9.95 18.81 3.28
CA THR A 117 -9.14 17.72 3.83
C THR A 117 -9.84 16.38 3.64
N ILE A 118 -9.07 15.32 3.45
CA ILE A 118 -9.60 13.95 3.49
C ILE A 118 -10.15 13.63 4.89
N PRO A 119 -11.16 12.76 5.04
CA PRO A 119 -11.66 12.37 6.36
C PRO A 119 -10.58 11.72 7.23
N SER A 120 -10.81 11.69 8.54
CA SER A 120 -9.95 10.96 9.49
C SER A 120 -9.88 9.47 9.16
N PHE A 121 -8.77 8.81 9.52
CA PHE A 121 -8.56 7.36 9.39
C PHE A 121 -9.79 6.52 9.77
N GLY A 122 -10.38 6.77 10.95
CA GLY A 122 -11.53 5.99 11.43
C GLY A 122 -12.74 6.06 10.49
N LYS A 123 -13.06 7.26 9.98
CA LYS A 123 -14.16 7.46 9.01
C LYS A 123 -13.88 6.78 7.67
N MET A 124 -12.63 6.84 7.18
CA MET A 124 -12.25 6.18 5.93
C MET A 124 -12.26 4.66 6.06
N SER A 125 -11.67 4.13 7.14
CA SER A 125 -11.64 2.69 7.42
C SER A 125 -13.05 2.12 7.60
N GLU A 126 -13.91 2.81 8.34
CA GLU A 126 -15.31 2.42 8.50
C GLU A 126 -16.07 2.41 7.17
N TYR A 127 -15.82 3.40 6.30
CA TYR A 127 -16.42 3.46 4.96
C TYR A 127 -16.01 2.25 4.11
N ILE A 128 -14.71 1.93 4.08
CA ILE A 128 -14.18 0.79 3.32
C ILE A 128 -14.78 -0.52 3.82
N ILE A 129 -14.68 -0.78 5.13
CA ILE A 129 -15.09 -2.05 5.75
C ILE A 129 -16.59 -2.32 5.60
N LYS A 130 -17.42 -1.27 5.64
CA LYS A 130 -18.88 -1.40 5.50
C LYS A 130 -19.35 -1.53 4.05
N SER A 131 -18.47 -1.35 3.07
CA SER A 131 -18.88 -1.38 1.67
C SER A 131 -19.16 -2.80 1.20
N PRO A 132 -20.36 -3.09 0.66
CA PRO A 132 -20.68 -4.40 0.10
C PRO A 132 -19.75 -4.79 -1.06
N LYS A 133 -19.25 -3.81 -1.82
CA LYS A 133 -18.37 -4.03 -2.98
C LYS A 133 -17.06 -4.75 -2.65
N VAL A 134 -16.57 -4.62 -1.41
CA VAL A 134 -15.30 -5.20 -0.95
C VAL A 134 -15.51 -6.11 0.25
N SER A 135 -16.75 -6.53 0.51
CA SER A 135 -17.11 -7.31 1.71
C SER A 135 -16.40 -8.65 1.79
N GLU A 136 -16.21 -9.33 0.66
CA GLU A 136 -15.51 -10.62 0.58
C GLU A 136 -14.04 -10.48 1.01
N ILE A 137 -13.30 -9.55 0.39
CA ILE A 137 -11.90 -9.29 0.76
C ILE A 137 -11.77 -8.75 2.19
N THR A 138 -12.76 -7.97 2.64
CA THR A 138 -12.82 -7.44 4.01
C THR A 138 -12.89 -8.56 5.05
N GLN A 139 -13.70 -9.59 4.82
CA GLN A 139 -13.82 -10.73 5.73
C GLN A 139 -12.52 -11.55 5.82
N LEU A 140 -11.78 -11.65 4.72
CA LEU A 140 -10.47 -12.31 4.72
C LEU A 140 -9.41 -11.47 5.45
N VAL A 141 -9.36 -10.17 5.18
CA VAL A 141 -8.37 -9.28 5.78
C VAL A 141 -8.61 -9.09 7.27
N TYR A 142 -9.86 -8.80 7.65
CA TYR A 142 -10.30 -8.61 9.02
C TYR A 142 -11.13 -9.82 9.41
N SER A 143 -10.52 -10.87 9.98
CA SER A 143 -11.21 -12.14 10.28
C SER A 143 -12.51 -12.02 11.10
N ASN A 144 -12.71 -10.89 11.78
CA ASN A 144 -13.92 -10.52 12.54
C ASN A 144 -14.86 -9.54 11.80
N GLY A 145 -14.58 -9.22 10.54
CA GLY A 145 -15.28 -8.24 9.72
C GLY A 145 -15.13 -6.78 10.17
N ALA A 146 -14.19 -6.46 11.06
CA ALA A 146 -14.09 -5.13 11.67
C ALA A 146 -12.64 -4.70 11.93
N PHE A 147 -12.37 -3.39 11.88
CA PHE A 147 -11.07 -2.85 12.27
C PHE A 147 -10.78 -3.11 13.76
N LYS A 148 -11.79 -2.89 14.61
CA LYS A 148 -11.65 -3.05 16.05
C LYS A 148 -11.50 -4.53 16.42
N GLY A 149 -10.54 -4.85 17.26
CA GLY A 149 -10.15 -6.22 17.64
C GLY A 149 -9.37 -6.97 16.55
N SER A 150 -8.87 -6.28 15.52
CA SER A 150 -8.07 -6.90 14.46
C SER A 150 -6.57 -6.69 14.67
N SER A 151 -5.76 -7.52 14.02
CA SER A 151 -4.30 -7.35 13.97
C SER A 151 -3.87 -5.99 13.42
N PHE A 152 -4.71 -5.36 12.60
CA PHE A 152 -4.47 -4.02 12.04
C PHE A 152 -4.73 -2.90 13.05
N GLU A 153 -5.65 -3.08 14.00
CA GLU A 153 -5.77 -2.15 15.14
C GLU A 153 -4.53 -2.24 16.03
N GLU A 154 -4.07 -3.45 16.33
CA GLU A 154 -2.85 -3.68 17.11
C GLU A 154 -1.61 -3.10 16.43
N LEU A 155 -1.48 -3.29 15.11
CA LEU A 155 -0.42 -2.70 14.30
C LEU A 155 -0.45 -1.18 14.39
N ARG A 156 -1.63 -0.59 14.20
CA ARG A 156 -1.80 0.85 14.29
C ARG A 156 -1.43 1.37 15.68
N GLN A 157 -1.80 0.64 16.73
CA GLN A 157 -1.46 0.99 18.10
C GLN A 157 0.06 0.91 18.34
N ARG A 158 0.76 -0.14 17.86
CA ARG A 158 2.23 -0.19 17.91
C ARG A 158 2.87 1.03 17.26
N CYS A 159 2.43 1.39 16.06
CA CYS A 159 2.93 2.59 15.37
C CYS A 159 2.71 3.86 16.22
N ASN A 160 1.56 3.99 16.90
CA ASN A 160 1.27 5.10 17.80
C ASN A 160 2.21 5.10 19.03
N ASP A 161 2.46 3.94 19.64
CA ASP A 161 3.29 3.79 20.83
C ASP A 161 4.75 4.18 20.57
N HIS A 162 5.27 3.86 19.37
CA HIS A 162 6.59 4.31 18.92
C HIS A 162 6.62 5.81 18.62
N THR A 163 5.57 6.35 17.98
CA THR A 163 5.48 7.78 17.63
C THR A 163 5.47 8.68 18.88
N HIS A 164 4.75 8.26 19.92
CA HIS A 164 4.55 9.07 21.13
C HIS A 164 5.53 8.75 22.27
N TYR A 165 6.54 7.92 22.02
CA TYR A 165 7.48 7.43 23.04
C TYR A 165 6.79 6.94 24.32
N LEU A 166 5.67 6.21 24.17
CA LEU A 166 4.81 5.84 25.30
C LEU A 166 5.56 5.00 26.35
N TYR A 167 6.60 4.29 25.90
CA TYR A 167 7.51 3.53 26.75
C TYR A 167 8.94 4.03 26.66
N TYR A 168 9.68 3.99 27.78
CA TYR A 168 11.08 4.42 27.83
C TYR A 168 11.98 3.63 26.86
N HIS A 169 11.73 2.33 26.66
CA HIS A 169 12.49 1.54 25.69
C HIS A 169 12.27 2.01 24.24
N ASN A 170 11.09 2.57 23.92
CA ASN A 170 10.86 3.20 22.61
C ASN A 170 11.78 4.41 22.47
N LEU A 171 11.92 5.27 23.49
CA LEU A 171 12.84 6.41 23.41
C LEU A 171 14.27 5.98 23.06
N LEU A 172 14.74 4.89 23.66
CA LEU A 172 16.07 4.35 23.38
C LEU A 172 16.21 3.76 21.96
N SER A 173 15.13 3.23 21.39
CA SER A 173 15.15 2.64 20.03
C SER A 173 15.50 3.64 18.91
N ASN A 174 15.50 4.95 19.21
CA ASN A 174 15.95 5.97 18.28
C ASN A 174 17.42 6.39 18.46
N ASP A 175 18.06 5.97 19.54
CA ASP A 175 19.46 6.25 19.83
C ASP A 175 20.31 5.10 19.28
N ASN A 176 21.01 5.30 18.16
CA ASN A 176 21.82 4.27 17.50
C ASN A 176 23.19 4.04 18.15
N GLU A 177 23.55 4.76 19.22
CA GLU A 177 24.77 4.56 20.00
C GLU A 177 24.54 3.63 21.19
N VAL A 178 23.28 3.44 21.61
CA VAL A 178 22.90 2.56 22.72
C VAL A 178 22.67 1.12 22.22
N TYR A 179 23.40 0.18 22.82
CA TYR A 179 23.13 -1.24 22.65
C TYR A 179 21.78 -1.61 23.27
N LEU A 180 20.91 -2.20 22.46
CA LEU A 180 19.59 -2.65 22.87
C LEU A 180 19.43 -4.10 22.43
N GLN A 181 19.27 -5.01 23.38
CA GLN A 181 19.16 -6.45 23.13
C GLN A 181 18.01 -6.81 22.17
N ASN A 182 16.95 -6.00 22.12
CA ASN A 182 15.72 -6.31 21.37
C ASN A 182 15.62 -5.60 20.02
N ARG A 183 16.70 -5.03 19.47
CA ARG A 183 16.65 -4.33 18.16
C ARG A 183 16.20 -5.25 17.03
N LEU A 184 16.77 -6.44 16.96
CA LEU A 184 16.45 -7.42 15.92
C LEU A 184 14.98 -7.86 16.01
N ALA A 185 14.51 -8.21 17.21
CA ALA A 185 13.09 -8.54 17.44
C ALA A 185 12.13 -7.38 17.07
N THR A 186 12.59 -6.14 17.23
CA THR A 186 11.83 -4.95 16.82
C THR A 186 11.83 -4.80 15.30
N LEU A 187 12.96 -5.08 14.61
CA LEU A 187 13.01 -5.14 13.15
C LEU A 187 12.18 -6.28 12.57
N ASP A 188 12.12 -7.44 13.22
CA ASP A 188 11.23 -8.55 12.84
C ASP A 188 9.77 -8.11 12.91
N SER A 189 9.40 -7.43 13.99
CA SER A 189 8.05 -6.87 14.18
C SER A 189 7.76 -5.80 13.13
N PHE A 190 8.71 -4.91 12.84
CA PHE A 190 8.59 -3.90 11.81
C PHE A 190 8.41 -4.52 10.42
N SER A 191 9.22 -5.52 10.09
CA SER A 191 9.17 -6.27 8.83
C SER A 191 7.80 -6.92 8.63
N LYS A 192 7.27 -7.54 9.69
CA LYS A 192 5.92 -8.11 9.67
C LYS A 192 4.86 -7.03 9.43
N ASP A 193 4.94 -5.91 10.14
CA ASP A 193 3.97 -4.82 10.04
C ASP A 193 3.97 -4.17 8.66
N LEU A 194 5.16 -3.92 8.10
CA LEU A 194 5.36 -3.44 6.74
C LEU A 194 4.69 -4.37 5.72
N LYS A 195 4.95 -5.68 5.82
CA LYS A 195 4.37 -6.68 4.94
C LYS A 195 2.84 -6.74 5.08
N ASP A 196 2.32 -6.70 6.30
CA ASP A 196 0.88 -6.74 6.56
C ASP A 196 0.15 -5.53 5.93
N ILE A 197 0.72 -4.32 6.03
CA ILE A 197 0.19 -3.12 5.36
C ILE A 197 0.27 -3.24 3.83
N PHE A 198 1.38 -3.74 3.30
CA PHE A 198 1.55 -3.93 1.86
C PHE A 198 0.54 -4.94 1.30
N ILE A 199 0.37 -6.08 1.95
CA ILE A 199 -0.66 -7.07 1.60
C ILE A 199 -2.05 -6.45 1.70
N LEU A 200 -2.36 -5.71 2.76
CA LEU A 200 -3.65 -5.01 2.91
C LEU A 200 -3.93 -4.11 1.69
N HIS A 201 -2.95 -3.29 1.29
CA HIS A 201 -3.14 -2.38 0.16
C HIS A 201 -3.45 -3.14 -1.13
N LEU A 202 -2.58 -4.10 -1.50
CA LEU A 202 -2.74 -4.84 -2.75
C LEU A 202 -3.99 -5.70 -2.79
N SER A 203 -4.40 -6.23 -1.64
CA SER A 203 -5.61 -7.06 -1.53
C SER A 203 -6.84 -6.30 -2.00
N TYR A 204 -7.05 -5.09 -1.49
CA TYR A 204 -8.17 -4.26 -1.91
C TYR A 204 -7.95 -3.64 -3.29
N LEU A 205 -6.73 -3.17 -3.58
CA LEU A 205 -6.44 -2.50 -4.84
C LEU A 205 -6.70 -3.41 -6.04
N PHE A 206 -6.17 -4.65 -6.02
CA PHE A 206 -6.37 -5.59 -7.13
C PHE A 206 -7.78 -6.18 -7.17
N TYR A 207 -8.46 -6.26 -6.03
CA TYR A 207 -9.86 -6.68 -5.99
C TYR A 207 -10.80 -5.63 -6.60
N GLN A 208 -10.48 -4.34 -6.43
CA GLN A 208 -11.33 -3.24 -6.90
C GLN A 208 -10.96 -2.71 -8.29
N ASN A 209 -9.66 -2.59 -8.56
CA ASN A 209 -9.10 -1.96 -9.76
C ASN A 209 -8.21 -2.96 -10.50
N ASP A 210 -8.80 -4.06 -10.95
CA ASP A 210 -8.08 -5.15 -11.62
C ASP A 210 -7.30 -4.71 -12.86
N HIS A 211 -7.80 -3.72 -13.60
CA HIS A 211 -7.12 -3.09 -14.72
C HIS A 211 -5.73 -2.48 -14.38
N TYR A 212 -5.44 -2.17 -13.10
CA TYR A 212 -4.09 -1.77 -12.69
C TYR A 212 -3.06 -2.90 -12.76
N MET A 213 -3.51 -4.15 -12.90
CA MET A 213 -2.63 -5.29 -13.13
C MET A 213 -2.23 -5.45 -14.60
N MET A 214 -2.87 -4.72 -15.53
CA MET A 214 -2.71 -4.89 -16.97
C MET A 214 -1.29 -4.58 -17.43
N SER A 215 -0.77 -5.42 -18.33
CA SER A 215 0.48 -5.17 -19.03
C SER A 215 0.33 -4.06 -20.08
N SER A 216 1.42 -3.40 -20.43
CA SER A 216 1.41 -2.33 -21.43
C SER A 216 1.29 -2.85 -22.86
N ASP A 217 1.53 -4.14 -23.13
CA ASP A 217 1.60 -4.73 -24.47
C ASP A 217 0.43 -4.33 -25.39
N TYR A 218 -0.79 -4.31 -24.84
CA TYR A 218 -1.98 -3.90 -25.59
C TYR A 218 -1.92 -2.42 -25.98
N VAL A 219 -1.60 -1.54 -25.03
CA VAL A 219 -1.54 -0.08 -25.24
C VAL A 219 -0.35 0.28 -26.12
N ASP A 220 0.82 -0.32 -25.88
CA ASP A 220 2.04 -0.10 -26.65
C ASP A 220 1.84 -0.49 -28.12
N SER A 221 1.11 -1.58 -28.38
CA SER A 221 0.73 -1.99 -29.74
C SER A 221 -0.12 -0.91 -30.43
N LEU A 222 -1.14 -0.38 -29.75
CA LEU A 222 -1.98 0.69 -30.27
C LEU A 222 -1.19 1.98 -30.53
N ASP A 223 -0.32 2.37 -29.60
CA ASP A 223 0.51 3.57 -29.71
C ASP A 223 1.51 3.48 -30.87
N CYS A 224 1.99 2.26 -31.17
CA CYS A 224 2.83 1.99 -32.33
C CYS A 224 2.04 1.81 -33.64
N GLY A 225 0.71 1.88 -33.63
CA GLY A 225 -0.15 1.65 -34.80
C GLY A 225 -0.17 0.19 -35.27
N LEU A 226 0.16 -0.75 -34.38
CA LEU A 226 0.11 -2.19 -34.60
C LEU A 226 -1.26 -2.73 -34.17
N THR A 227 -1.67 -3.87 -34.73
CA THR A 227 -2.82 -4.62 -34.22
C THR A 227 -2.41 -5.34 -32.94
N PRO A 228 -3.04 -5.08 -31.78
CA PRO A 228 -2.73 -5.79 -30.55
C PRO A 228 -2.99 -7.29 -30.69
N GLU A 229 -2.19 -8.09 -29.97
CA GLU A 229 -2.41 -9.54 -29.90
C GLU A 229 -3.75 -9.86 -29.25
N GLU A 230 -4.37 -10.96 -29.68
CA GLU A 230 -5.64 -11.42 -29.12
C GLU A 230 -5.51 -11.64 -27.60
N ASP A 231 -6.47 -11.13 -26.85
CA ASP A 231 -6.52 -11.12 -25.38
C ASP A 231 -5.38 -10.38 -24.65
N SER A 232 -4.51 -9.64 -25.33
CA SER A 232 -3.41 -8.90 -24.67
C SER A 232 -3.90 -7.86 -23.66
N GLN A 233 -5.15 -7.38 -23.76
CA GLN A 233 -5.78 -6.51 -22.77
C GLN A 233 -6.01 -7.17 -21.40
N TYR A 234 -5.89 -8.50 -21.30
CA TYR A 234 -6.03 -9.25 -20.05
C TYR A 234 -4.69 -9.77 -19.51
N TRP A 235 -3.57 -9.46 -20.18
CA TRP A 235 -2.25 -9.89 -19.71
C TRP A 235 -1.84 -9.09 -18.48
N VAL A 236 -1.14 -9.75 -17.55
CA VAL A 236 -0.69 -9.14 -16.31
C VAL A 236 0.75 -8.67 -16.44
N ALA A 237 1.03 -7.44 -16.01
CA ALA A 237 2.39 -6.89 -16.01
C ALA A 237 3.33 -7.77 -15.16
N SER A 238 4.56 -8.00 -15.64
CA SER A 238 5.51 -8.90 -14.99
C SER A 238 5.80 -8.55 -13.54
N PHE A 239 5.97 -7.27 -13.21
CA PHE A 239 6.22 -6.82 -11.83
C PHE A 239 5.03 -7.07 -10.89
N ILE A 240 3.80 -7.06 -11.41
CA ILE A 240 2.59 -7.42 -10.66
C ILE A 240 2.61 -8.91 -10.35
N GLN A 241 2.83 -9.74 -11.38
CA GLN A 241 2.86 -11.20 -11.23
C GLN A 241 3.95 -11.64 -10.26
N ASP A 242 5.12 -11.00 -10.31
CA ASP A 242 6.24 -11.26 -9.41
C ASP A 242 5.89 -10.96 -7.95
N ILE A 243 5.34 -9.78 -7.65
CA ILE A 243 4.94 -9.43 -6.28
C ILE A 243 3.77 -10.27 -5.80
N PHE A 244 2.80 -10.56 -6.68
CA PHE A 244 1.67 -11.42 -6.35
C PHE A 244 2.14 -12.82 -5.95
N ASN A 245 3.07 -13.41 -6.71
CA ASN A 245 3.65 -14.71 -6.43
C ASN A 245 4.53 -14.71 -5.17
N LYS A 246 5.43 -13.74 -5.03
CA LYS A 246 6.41 -13.69 -3.93
C LYS A 246 5.80 -13.30 -2.59
N VAL A 247 4.76 -12.46 -2.59
CA VAL A 247 4.20 -11.87 -1.38
C VAL A 247 2.79 -12.37 -1.12
N ILE A 248 1.83 -12.13 -2.02
CA ILE A 248 0.42 -12.40 -1.75
C ILE A 248 0.16 -13.91 -1.63
N LYS A 249 0.53 -14.71 -2.64
CA LYS A 249 0.31 -16.17 -2.62
C LYS A 249 1.00 -16.87 -1.45
N VAL A 250 2.22 -16.47 -1.15
CA VAL A 250 3.03 -17.09 -0.09
C VAL A 250 2.45 -16.82 1.29
N ASN A 251 1.96 -15.60 1.53
CA ASN A 251 1.54 -15.17 2.87
C ASN A 251 0.02 -15.28 3.09
N ARG A 252 -0.78 -15.15 2.03
CA ARG A 252 -2.25 -15.09 2.02
C ARG A 252 -2.83 -15.78 0.78
N PRO A 253 -2.69 -17.11 0.66
CA PRO A 253 -3.23 -17.86 -0.48
C PRO A 253 -4.76 -17.74 -0.60
N ASP A 254 -5.46 -17.55 0.51
CA ASP A 254 -6.89 -17.28 0.55
C ASP A 254 -7.27 -15.99 -0.19
N ILE A 255 -6.54 -14.90 0.07
CA ILE A 255 -6.70 -13.63 -0.64
C ILE A 255 -6.33 -13.79 -2.12
N ALA A 256 -5.25 -14.51 -2.41
CA ALA A 256 -4.80 -14.73 -3.78
C ALA A 256 -5.89 -15.40 -4.64
N GLU A 257 -6.49 -16.48 -4.13
CA GLU A 257 -7.55 -17.19 -4.84
C GLU A 257 -8.82 -16.35 -5.00
N THR A 258 -9.19 -15.54 -4.00
CA THR A 258 -10.32 -14.61 -4.11
C THR A 258 -10.08 -13.54 -5.19
N ILE A 259 -8.88 -12.96 -5.28
CA ILE A 259 -8.56 -11.99 -6.34
C ILE A 259 -8.64 -12.66 -7.71
N LYS A 260 -8.02 -13.83 -7.86
CA LYS A 260 -8.03 -14.60 -9.12
C LYS A 260 -9.44 -15.00 -9.56
N GLY A 261 -10.31 -15.37 -8.62
CA GLY A 261 -11.70 -15.72 -8.91
C GLY A 261 -12.57 -14.52 -9.31
N LYS A 262 -12.15 -13.30 -8.97
CA LYS A 262 -12.90 -12.06 -9.22
C LYS A 262 -12.49 -11.32 -10.49
N THR A 263 -11.20 -11.38 -10.84
CA THR A 263 -10.60 -10.62 -11.95
C THR A 263 -10.77 -11.33 -13.30
N ALA A 264 -10.85 -10.55 -14.38
CA ALA A 264 -10.74 -11.07 -15.75
C ALA A 264 -9.27 -11.18 -16.23
N MET A 265 -8.35 -10.57 -15.48
CA MET A 265 -6.92 -10.59 -15.78
C MET A 265 -6.37 -12.01 -15.69
N LYS A 266 -5.43 -12.37 -16.56
CA LYS A 266 -4.73 -13.66 -16.59
C LYS A 266 -3.67 -13.73 -15.48
N LEU A 267 -4.10 -13.47 -14.24
CA LEU A 267 -3.28 -13.51 -13.03
C LEU A 267 -3.07 -14.97 -12.63
N GLU A 268 -1.83 -15.41 -12.70
CA GLU A 268 -1.46 -16.79 -12.38
C GLU A 268 -1.36 -16.98 -10.89
#